data_AF-A0A9W6RAG4-F1
#
_entry.id   AF-A0A9W6RAG4-F1
#
_cell.length_a   1.000
_cell.length_b   1.000
_cell.length_c   1.000
_cell.angle_alpha   90.00
_cell.angle_beta   90.00
_cell.angle_gamma   90.00
#
_symmetry.space_group_name_H-M   'P 1'
#
loop_
_entity.id
_entity.type
_entity.pdbx_description
1 polymer ?
#
loop_
_entity_poly.entity_id
_entity_poly.type
_entity_poly.pdbx_seq_one_letter_code
_entity_poly.pdbx_strand_id
1 'polypeptide(L)'
;MVRTEVTDPHHTVRELAAIEPSLPLRDRLVALIEVLRAQAERTGAVVNAVSLAGAARPRRQESLSDEERRRLSDGRTASYQSLHAAVVATFEADADTLRGSPEDAATLVLAIVMALGRGGGWDAGPASVSTDGPADLLLHGLAT
;
A
#
# COMPACT_ATOMS: atom_id res chain seq x y z
N MET A 1 -26.18 1.86 -2.90
CA MET A 1 -25.30 3.04 -2.70
C MET A 1 -24.20 2.69 -1.69
N VAL A 2 -23.41 1.63 -1.94
CA VAL A 2 -22.41 1.06 -1.00
C VAL A 2 -21.20 0.57 -1.80
N ARG A 3 -20.46 1.47 -2.48
CA ARG A 3 -19.32 1.04 -3.35
C ARG A 3 -18.02 1.85 -3.22
N THR A 4 -17.97 2.91 -2.42
CA THR A 4 -16.76 3.75 -2.28
C THR A 4 -16.07 3.64 -0.92
N GLU A 5 -16.78 3.22 0.13
CA GLU A 5 -16.21 3.14 1.49
C GLU A 5 -15.18 2.01 1.67
N VAL A 6 -15.30 0.92 0.90
CA VAL A 6 -14.48 -0.30 1.10
C VAL A 6 -13.05 -0.18 0.55
N THR A 7 -12.81 0.75 -0.37
CA THR A 7 -11.48 1.01 -0.95
C THR A 7 -11.01 2.44 -0.67
N ASP A 8 -11.53 3.07 0.38
CA ASP A 8 -11.18 4.45 0.72
C ASP A 8 -9.68 4.54 1.11
N PRO A 9 -8.85 5.26 0.34
CA PRO A 9 -7.44 5.49 0.68
C PRO A 9 -7.27 6.18 2.03
N HIS A 10 -8.24 6.99 2.47
CA HIS A 10 -8.19 7.67 3.77
C HIS A 10 -8.21 6.68 4.94
N HIS A 11 -8.85 5.52 4.78
CA HIS A 11 -8.83 4.49 5.81
C HIS A 11 -7.42 3.95 6.02
N THR A 12 -6.70 3.58 4.95
CA THR A 12 -5.32 3.09 5.05
C THR A 12 -4.38 4.14 5.64
N VAL A 13 -4.50 5.40 5.23
CA VAL A 13 -3.71 6.50 5.81
C VAL A 13 -3.96 6.63 7.31
N ARG A 14 -5.22 6.51 7.76
CA ARG A 14 -5.57 6.56 9.18
C ARG A 14 -4.97 5.39 9.97
N GLU A 15 -4.99 4.18 9.42
CA GLU A 15 -4.38 3.01 10.06
C GLU A 15 -2.86 3.15 10.18
N LEU A 16 -2.20 3.67 9.13
CA LEU A 16 -0.76 3.95 9.18
C LEU A 16 -0.41 5.01 10.23
N ALA A 17 -1.23 6.07 10.33
CA ALA A 17 -1.06 7.11 11.34
C ALA A 17 -1.32 6.63 12.79
N ALA A 18 -1.96 5.48 12.96
CA ALA A 18 -2.22 4.87 14.27
C ALA A 18 -1.07 3.96 14.75
N ILE A 19 -0.04 3.72 13.92
CA ILE A 19 1.13 2.94 14.31
C ILE A 19 1.91 3.72 15.38
N GLU A 20 2.11 3.10 16.55
CA GLU A 20 2.78 3.70 17.69
C GLU A 20 4.25 4.05 17.37
N PRO A 21 4.65 5.34 17.39
CA PRO A 21 6.02 5.75 17.05
C PRO A 21 7.09 5.22 18.01
N SER A 22 6.73 4.94 19.27
CA SER A 22 7.70 4.44 20.26
C SER A 22 8.08 2.97 20.08
N LEU A 23 7.38 2.23 19.20
CA LEU A 23 7.72 0.84 18.91
C LEU A 23 9.08 0.75 18.20
N PRO A 24 9.84 -0.35 18.39
CA PRO A 24 11.02 -0.62 17.58
C PRO A 24 10.72 -0.57 16.08
N LEU A 25 11.66 -0.06 15.27
CA LEU A 25 11.48 0.11 13.83
C LEU A 25 11.01 -1.17 13.12
N ARG A 26 11.51 -2.33 13.54
CA ARG A 26 11.06 -3.64 13.04
C ARG A 26 9.56 -3.85 13.22
N ASP A 27 9.05 -3.56 14.41
CA ASP A 27 7.65 -3.81 14.74
C ASP A 27 6.73 -2.82 14.00
N ARG A 28 7.19 -1.57 13.80
CA ARG A 28 6.48 -0.61 12.95
C ARG A 28 6.47 -1.03 11.48
N LEU A 29 7.56 -1.60 10.98
CA LEU A 29 7.61 -2.18 9.63
C LEU A 29 6.62 -3.33 9.46
N VAL A 30 6.55 -4.25 10.43
CA VAL A 30 5.55 -5.35 10.42
C VAL A 30 4.14 -4.77 10.37
N ALA A 31 3.79 -3.88 11.29
CA ALA A 31 2.46 -3.25 11.34
C ALA A 31 2.11 -2.52 10.04
N LEU A 32 3.06 -1.78 9.47
CA LEU A 32 2.89 -1.09 8.20
C LEU A 32 2.59 -2.06 7.06
N ILE A 33 3.34 -3.17 6.97
CA ILE A 33 3.14 -4.17 5.91
C ILE A 33 1.78 -4.82 6.07
N GLU A 34 1.34 -5.13 7.30
CA GLU A 34 0.00 -5.67 7.57
C GLU A 34 -1.11 -4.72 7.12
N VAL A 35 -0.99 -3.43 7.41
CA VAL A 35 -1.95 -2.41 6.98
C VAL A 35 -2.05 -2.35 5.45
N LEU A 36 -0.91 -2.32 4.75
CA LEU A 36 -0.86 -2.29 3.29
C LEU A 36 -1.41 -3.57 2.66
N ARG A 37 -1.09 -4.72 3.27
CA ARG A 37 -1.57 -6.03 2.87
C ARG A 37 -3.09 -6.14 3.00
N ALA A 38 -3.65 -5.76 4.15
CA ALA A 38 -5.09 -5.77 4.37
C ALA A 38 -5.83 -4.89 3.34
N GLN A 39 -5.24 -3.76 2.96
CA GLN A 39 -5.80 -2.91 1.91
C GLN A 39 -5.76 -3.57 0.53
N ALA A 40 -4.66 -4.25 0.20
CA ALA A 40 -4.53 -4.97 -1.05
C ALA A 40 -5.56 -6.12 -1.16
N GLU A 41 -5.77 -6.88 -0.08
CA GLU A 41 -6.76 -7.95 0.01
C GLU A 41 -8.19 -7.42 -0.19
N ARG A 42 -8.56 -6.34 0.49
CA ARG A 42 -9.86 -5.67 0.30
C ARG A 42 -10.07 -5.21 -1.13
N THR A 43 -9.05 -4.56 -1.71
CA THR A 43 -9.11 -4.07 -3.09
C THR A 43 -9.26 -5.23 -4.09
N GLY A 44 -8.51 -6.31 -3.90
CA GLY A 44 -8.59 -7.53 -4.71
C GLY A 44 -9.97 -8.19 -4.64
N ALA A 45 -10.54 -8.31 -3.43
CA ALA A 45 -11.88 -8.86 -3.23
C ALA A 45 -12.96 -8.03 -3.95
N VAL A 46 -12.88 -6.71 -3.87
CA VAL A 46 -13.80 -5.80 -4.59
C VAL A 46 -13.65 -5.95 -6.11
N VAL A 47 -12.42 -5.97 -6.63
CA VAL A 47 -12.16 -6.14 -8.08
C VAL A 47 -12.69 -7.49 -8.57
N ASN A 48 -12.49 -8.57 -7.80
CA ASN A 48 -12.97 -9.90 -8.14
C ASN A 48 -14.51 -9.97 -8.13
N ALA A 49 -15.15 -9.46 -7.07
CA ALA A 49 -16.61 -9.41 -6.96
C ALA A 49 -17.26 -8.60 -8.10
N VAL A 50 -16.66 -7.46 -8.48
CA VAL A 50 -17.11 -6.64 -9.61
C VAL A 50 -16.93 -7.37 -10.95
N SER A 51 -15.86 -8.15 -11.09
CA SER A 51 -15.60 -8.97 -12.27
C SER A 51 -16.61 -10.11 -12.41
N LEU A 52 -16.91 -10.83 -11.32
CA LEU A 52 -17.90 -11.91 -11.28
C LEU A 52 -19.34 -11.42 -11.50
N ALA A 53 -19.67 -10.21 -11.04
CA ALA A 53 -21.00 -9.62 -11.22
C ALA A 53 -21.31 -9.18 -12.66
N GLY A 54 -20.43 -9.44 -13.64
CA GLY A 54 -20.62 -9.09 -15.06
C GLY A 54 -20.64 -7.58 -15.35
N ALA A 55 -20.57 -6.74 -14.32
CA ALA A 55 -20.52 -5.28 -14.44
C ALA A 55 -19.16 -4.77 -14.96
N ALA A 56 -18.12 -5.63 -14.94
CA ALA A 56 -16.85 -5.38 -15.60
C ALA A 56 -16.79 -6.10 -16.96
N ARG A 57 -17.60 -5.68 -17.93
CA ARG A 57 -16.96 -5.50 -19.24
C ARG A 57 -15.97 -4.38 -18.99
N PRO A 58 -14.65 -4.55 -19.21
CA PRO A 58 -13.74 -3.43 -19.13
C PRO A 58 -14.32 -2.39 -20.10
N ARG A 59 -14.83 -1.27 -19.57
CA ARG A 59 -14.84 -0.05 -20.36
C ARG A 59 -13.36 0.11 -20.68
N ARG A 60 -12.94 -0.31 -21.87
CA ARG A 60 -11.58 -0.07 -22.35
C ARG A 60 -11.31 1.40 -22.01
N GLN A 61 -10.14 1.72 -21.47
CA GLN A 61 -9.79 3.12 -21.20
C GLN A 61 -10.02 4.03 -22.43
N GLU A 62 -10.08 3.44 -23.63
CA GLU A 62 -10.55 4.04 -24.90
C GLU A 62 -11.97 4.65 -24.87
N SER A 63 -12.87 4.19 -24.00
CA SER A 63 -14.27 4.64 -23.92
C SER A 63 -14.50 5.78 -22.91
N LEU A 64 -13.48 6.12 -22.14
CA LEU A 64 -13.49 7.29 -21.26
C LEU A 64 -13.05 8.52 -22.06
N SER A 65 -13.66 9.66 -21.78
CA SER A 65 -13.15 10.95 -22.27
C SER A 65 -11.75 11.22 -21.71
N ASP A 66 -10.99 12.08 -22.38
CA ASP A 66 -9.66 12.50 -21.91
C ASP A 66 -9.73 13.16 -20.52
N GLU A 67 -10.81 13.90 -20.26
CA GLU A 67 -11.09 14.55 -18.98
C GLU A 67 -11.31 13.52 -17.86
N GLU A 68 -12.12 12.48 -18.10
CA GLU A 68 -12.33 11.40 -17.13
C GLU A 68 -11.04 10.62 -16.86
N ARG A 69 -10.23 10.36 -17.89
CA ARG A 69 -8.91 9.73 -17.73
C ARG A 69 -7.97 10.57 -16.88
N ARG A 70 -7.93 11.89 -17.10
CA ARG A 70 -7.13 12.82 -16.28
C ARG A 70 -7.59 12.81 -14.82
N ARG A 71 -8.89 12.99 -14.57
CA ARG A 71 -9.44 12.96 -13.20
C ARG A 71 -9.13 11.68 -12.43
N LEU A 72 -9.23 10.52 -13.10
CA LEU A 72 -8.87 9.23 -12.49
C LEU A 72 -7.38 9.13 -12.20
N SER A 73 -6.52 9.61 -13.11
CA SER A 73 -5.07 9.66 -12.92
C SER A 73 -4.69 10.58 -11.75
N ASP A 74 -5.24 11.77 -11.71
CA ASP A 74 -4.97 12.77 -10.67
C ASP A 74 -5.40 12.26 -9.28
N GLY A 75 -6.58 11.62 -9.20
CA GLY A 75 -7.04 10.98 -7.97
C GLY A 75 -6.12 9.85 -7.51
N ARG A 76 -5.57 9.06 -8.44
CA ARG A 76 -4.61 8.00 -8.11
C ARG A 76 -3.28 8.57 -7.63
N THR A 77 -2.80 9.64 -8.25
CA THR A 77 -1.60 10.36 -7.83
C THR A 77 -1.76 10.96 -6.43
N ALA A 78 -2.86 11.66 -6.17
CA ALA A 78 -3.14 12.25 -4.85
C ALA A 78 -3.28 11.18 -3.74
N SER A 79 -3.90 10.04 -4.07
CA SER A 79 -4.00 8.90 -3.16
C SER A 79 -2.61 8.32 -2.83
N TYR A 80 -1.76 8.17 -3.85
CA TYR A 80 -0.40 7.68 -3.65
C TYR A 80 0.45 8.65 -2.83
N GLN A 81 0.33 9.96 -3.06
CA GLN A 81 1.05 10.98 -2.27
C GLN A 81 0.63 10.96 -0.80
N SER A 82 -0.67 10.84 -0.53
CA SER A 82 -1.18 10.75 0.84
C SER A 82 -0.69 9.49 1.55
N LEU A 83 -0.66 8.36 0.83
CA LEU A 83 -0.13 7.10 1.33
C LEU A 83 1.38 7.20 1.61
N HIS A 84 2.14 7.77 0.68
CA HIS A 84 3.58 7.96 0.82
C HIS A 84 3.91 8.83 2.02
N ALA A 85 3.24 9.97 2.18
CA ALA A 85 3.43 10.85 3.34
C ALA A 85 3.13 10.13 4.67
N ALA A 86 2.08 9.31 4.72
CA ALA A 86 1.76 8.52 5.90
C ALA A 86 2.85 7.49 6.23
N VAL A 87 3.44 6.85 5.22
CA VAL A 87 4.56 5.93 5.40
C VAL A 87 5.82 6.68 5.86
N VAL A 88 6.13 7.85 5.30
CA VAL A 88 7.26 8.68 5.74
C VAL A 88 7.20 8.98 7.23
N ALA A 89 6.02 9.36 7.73
CA ALA A 89 5.81 9.66 9.15
C ALA A 89 6.19 8.47 10.07
N THR A 90 6.06 7.22 9.61
CA THR A 90 6.44 6.03 10.40
C THR A 90 7.95 5.88 10.58
N PHE A 91 8.75 6.57 9.78
CA PHE A 91 10.21 6.52 9.79
C PHE A 91 10.87 7.72 10.48
N GLU A 92 10.15 8.81 10.73
CA GLU A 92 10.71 10.07 11.26
C GLU A 92 11.44 9.87 12.60
N ALA A 93 10.92 9.01 13.48
CA ALA A 93 11.53 8.71 14.78
C ALA A 93 12.92 8.05 14.67
N ASP A 94 13.23 7.42 13.55
CA ASP A 94 14.46 6.66 13.31
C ASP A 94 15.32 7.26 12.19
N ALA A 95 15.03 8.50 11.75
CA ALA A 95 15.68 9.13 10.60
C ALA A 95 17.22 9.10 10.68
N ASP A 96 17.80 9.31 11.86
CA ASP A 96 19.26 9.30 12.08
C ASP A 96 19.90 7.90 11.97
N THR A 97 19.09 6.84 12.02
CA THR A 97 19.53 5.44 11.93
C THR A 97 19.34 4.83 10.55
N LEU A 98 18.71 5.58 9.64
CA LEU A 98 18.47 5.14 8.27
C LEU A 98 19.69 5.43 7.40
N ARG A 99 19.95 4.55 6.42
CA ARG A 99 20.98 4.73 5.39
C ARG A 99 20.66 5.85 4.39
N GLY A 100 19.46 6.41 4.43
CA GLY A 100 18.96 7.43 3.52
C GLY A 100 17.82 8.22 4.14
N SER A 101 17.15 9.04 3.35
CA SER A 101 16.03 9.84 3.84
C SER A 101 14.81 8.95 4.19
N PRO A 102 13.97 9.36 5.15
CA PRO A 102 12.66 8.73 5.38
C PRO A 102 11.81 8.61 4.11
N GLU A 103 11.91 9.56 3.19
CA GLU A 103 11.22 9.59 1.90
C GLU A 103 11.70 8.48 0.96
N ASP A 104 13.01 8.22 0.90
CA ASP A 104 13.59 7.14 0.12
C ASP A 104 13.20 5.77 0.72
N ALA A 105 13.27 5.65 2.04
CA ALA A 105 12.82 4.45 2.76
C ALA A 105 11.35 4.14 2.47
N ALA A 106 10.47 5.14 2.58
CA ALA A 106 9.05 5.02 2.26
C ALA A 106 8.81 4.58 0.80
N THR A 107 9.56 5.16 -0.13
CA THR A 107 9.47 4.82 -1.56
C THR A 107 9.84 3.35 -1.80
N LEU A 108 10.93 2.89 -1.20
CA LEU A 108 11.40 1.51 -1.34
C LEU A 108 10.42 0.50 -0.72
N VAL A 109 9.94 0.79 0.49
CA VAL A 109 8.96 -0.04 1.19
C VAL A 109 7.69 -0.19 0.36
N LEU A 110 7.12 0.93 -0.12
CA LEU A 110 5.92 0.90 -0.95
C LEU A 110 6.14 0.13 -2.25
N ALA A 111 7.29 0.31 -2.91
CA ALA A 111 7.62 -0.42 -4.13
C ALA A 111 7.67 -1.94 -3.92
N ILE A 112 8.34 -2.38 -2.85
CA ILE A 112 8.50 -3.80 -2.51
C ILE A 112 7.16 -4.41 -2.09
N VAL A 113 6.48 -3.81 -1.11
CA VAL A 113 5.22 -4.32 -0.55
C VAL A 113 4.14 -4.38 -1.63
N MET A 114 4.00 -3.35 -2.47
CA MET A 114 3.04 -3.38 -3.58
C MET A 114 3.43 -4.41 -4.65
N ALA A 115 4.71 -4.69 -4.88
CA ALA A 115 5.12 -5.73 -5.81
C ALA A 115 4.74 -7.13 -5.31
N LEU A 116 4.92 -7.40 -4.01
CA LEU A 116 4.54 -8.66 -3.37
C LEU A 116 3.03 -8.93 -3.49
N GLY A 117 2.21 -7.89 -3.35
CA GLY A 117 0.75 -8.02 -3.48
C GLY A 117 0.22 -8.35 -4.89
N ARG A 118 1.03 -8.25 -5.95
CA ARG A 118 0.59 -8.51 -7.34
C ARG A 118 0.52 -10.00 -7.71
N GLY A 119 1.13 -10.90 -6.92
CA GLY A 119 1.35 -12.30 -7.27
C GLY A 119 0.19 -13.28 -7.06
N GLY A 120 -1.01 -12.82 -6.72
CA GLY A 120 -2.16 -13.70 -6.39
C GLY A 120 -2.55 -13.73 -4.92
N GLY A 121 -1.88 -12.92 -4.10
CA GLY A 121 -2.15 -12.78 -2.66
C GLY A 121 -0.89 -13.08 -1.84
N TRP A 122 -0.77 -12.43 -0.69
CA TRP A 122 0.36 -12.64 0.24
C TRP A 122 0.42 -14.07 0.79
N ASP A 123 -0.73 -14.75 0.83
CA ASP A 123 -0.89 -16.10 1.38
C ASP A 123 -1.17 -17.19 0.32
N ALA A 124 -1.22 -16.84 -0.96
CA ALA A 124 -1.64 -17.77 -2.01
C ALA A 124 -0.55 -17.95 -3.06
N GLY A 125 0.05 -19.15 -3.08
CA GLY A 125 0.99 -19.59 -4.12
C GLY A 125 2.39 -19.93 -3.61
N PRO A 126 3.30 -20.33 -4.51
CA PRO A 126 4.67 -20.75 -4.17
C PRO A 126 5.57 -19.61 -3.63
N ALA A 127 5.05 -18.38 -3.57
CA ALA A 127 5.71 -17.18 -3.08
C ALA A 127 5.00 -16.56 -1.88
N SER A 128 4.28 -17.36 -1.07
CA SER A 128 3.71 -16.86 0.19
C SER A 128 4.85 -16.42 1.10
N VAL A 129 4.92 -15.13 1.42
CA VAL A 129 5.91 -14.58 2.34
C VAL A 129 5.18 -14.04 3.55
N SER A 130 5.56 -14.50 4.75
CA SER A 130 5.05 -13.91 5.99
C SER A 130 5.49 -12.45 6.10
N THR A 131 4.78 -11.65 6.87
CA THR A 131 5.10 -10.22 7.08
C THR A 131 6.50 -10.02 7.66
N ASP A 132 6.98 -10.95 8.49
CA ASP A 132 8.29 -10.90 9.12
C ASP A 132 9.45 -10.87 8.12
N GLY A 133 9.39 -11.70 7.07
CA GLY A 133 10.48 -11.82 6.11
C GLY A 133 10.81 -10.49 5.39
N PRO A 134 9.82 -9.81 4.79
CA PRO A 134 9.99 -8.49 4.19
C PRO A 134 10.34 -7.43 5.22
N ALA A 135 9.79 -7.48 6.44
CA ALA A 135 10.16 -6.53 7.50
C ALA A 135 11.65 -6.65 7.86
N ASP A 136 12.16 -7.88 8.02
CA ASP A 136 13.57 -8.13 8.30
C ASP A 136 14.46 -7.73 7.12
N LEU A 137 14.06 -8.05 5.88
CA LEU A 137 14.77 -7.63 4.67
C LEU A 137 14.88 -6.10 4.57
N LEU A 138 13.76 -5.40 4.79
CA LEU A 138 13.70 -3.95 4.75
C LEU A 138 14.55 -3.35 5.86
N LEU A 139 14.45 -3.86 7.09
CA LEU A 139 15.25 -3.38 8.22
C LEU A 139 16.75 -3.50 7.93
N HIS A 140 17.22 -4.66 7.44
CA HIS A 140 18.63 -4.86 7.10
C HIS A 140 19.10 -3.98 5.93
N GLY A 141 18.19 -3.67 5.00
CA GLY A 141 18.47 -2.81 3.85
C GLY A 141 18.48 -1.33 4.19
N LEU A 142 17.65 -0.89 5.14
CA LEU A 142 17.39 0.50 5.46
C LEU A 142 18.20 1.01 6.67
N ALA A 143 18.48 0.17 7.66
CA ALA A 143 19.19 0.58 8.87
C ALA A 143 20.73 0.58 8.69
N THR A 144 21.41 1.51 9.36
CA THR A 144 22.88 1.61 9.41
C THR A 144 23.50 0.68 10.44
#